data_AF-A0A2N3DB64-F1
#
_entry.id   AF-A0A2N3DB64-F1
#
_cell.length_a   1.000
_cell.length_b   1.000
_cell.length_c   1.000
_cell.angle_alpha   90.00
_cell.angle_beta   90.00
_cell.angle_gamma   90.00
#
_symmetry.space_group_name_H-M   'P 1'
#
loop_
_entity.id
_entity.type
_entity.pdbx_description
1 polymer ?
#
loop_
_entity_poly.entity_id
_entity_poly.type
_entity_poly.pdbx_seq_one_letter_code
_entity_poly.pdbx_strand_id
1 'polypeptide(L)'
;MNAPVSIMSPVPLREVRDLLTLVTALQQIKRPAGAILNTMKLAGAQVWFANGAFMVRFRGVVGSSTAGGMMLVNSWTRAARRKLGDAA
;
A
#
# COMPACT_ATOMS: atom_id res chain seq x y z
N MET A 1 5.96 -34.46 24.16
CA MET A 1 6.00 -33.14 24.81
C MET A 1 6.08 -32.07 23.74
N ASN A 2 5.39 -30.97 23.98
CA ASN A 2 4.96 -29.92 23.05
C ASN A 2 6.08 -29.14 22.35
N ALA A 3 5.84 -28.77 21.10
CA ALA A 3 5.67 -27.37 20.73
C ALA A 3 4.80 -27.27 19.46
N PRO A 4 3.64 -26.59 19.48
CA PRO A 4 2.94 -26.26 18.25
C PRO A 4 3.79 -25.24 17.48
N VAL A 5 4.08 -25.59 16.22
CA VAL A 5 4.75 -24.75 15.24
C VAL A 5 4.08 -23.38 15.22
N SER A 6 4.91 -22.35 15.40
CA SER A 6 4.54 -20.95 15.44
C SER A 6 3.52 -20.61 14.35
N ILE A 7 2.28 -20.34 14.76
CA ILE A 7 1.22 -19.81 13.90
C ILE A 7 1.77 -18.52 13.32
N MET A 8 2.02 -18.52 12.00
CA MET A 8 2.27 -17.31 11.23
C MET A 8 1.28 -16.24 11.68
N SER A 9 1.80 -15.18 12.29
CA SER A 9 1.02 -14.03 12.72
C SER A 9 0.08 -13.56 11.58
N PRO A 10 -1.26 -13.52 11.77
CA PRO A 10 -2.20 -13.07 10.74
C PRO A 10 -2.22 -11.54 10.54
N VAL A 11 -1.26 -10.82 11.12
CA VAL A 11 -1.23 -9.35 11.22
C VAL A 11 -0.92 -8.57 9.92
N PRO A 12 -0.27 -9.11 8.86
CA PRO A 12 0.07 -8.28 7.69
C PRO A 12 -1.11 -7.78 6.85
N LEU A 13 -2.23 -8.51 6.79
CA LEU A 13 -3.32 -8.21 5.85
C LEU A 13 -4.27 -7.13 6.36
N ARG A 14 -4.50 -7.05 7.67
CA ARG A 14 -5.37 -6.03 8.27
C ARG A 14 -4.83 -4.63 8.02
N GLU A 15 -3.55 -4.40 8.28
CA GLU A 15 -2.94 -3.09 8.07
C GLU A 15 -2.95 -2.65 6.60
N VAL A 16 -2.76 -3.59 5.67
CA VAL A 16 -2.87 -3.33 4.23
C VAL A 16 -4.31 -2.92 3.87
N ARG A 17 -5.31 -3.59 4.44
CA ARG A 17 -6.73 -3.25 4.24
C ARG A 17 -7.08 -1.87 4.81
N ASP A 18 -6.59 -1.56 6.00
CA ASP A 18 -6.85 -0.27 6.67
C ASP A 18 -6.25 0.88 5.83
N LEU A 19 -4.99 0.74 5.40
CA LEU A 19 -4.37 1.75 4.55
C LEU A 19 -5.03 1.85 3.17
N LEU A 20 -5.44 0.73 2.56
CA LEU A 20 -6.18 0.72 1.30
C LEU A 20 -7.51 1.47 1.41
N THR A 21 -8.24 1.27 2.51
CA THR A 21 -9.51 1.95 2.78
C THR A 21 -9.30 3.45 2.88
N LEU A 22 -8.30 3.88 3.65
CA LEU A 22 -7.94 5.29 3.81
C LEU A 22 -7.53 5.93 2.48
N VAL A 23 -6.64 5.29 1.72
CA VAL A 23 -6.21 5.78 0.40
C VAL A 23 -7.40 5.92 -0.54
N THR A 24 -8.28 4.92 -0.59
CA THR A 24 -9.47 4.94 -1.46
C THR A 24 -10.41 6.09 -1.08
N ALA A 25 -10.64 6.33 0.21
CA ALA A 25 -11.45 7.46 0.68
C ALA A 25 -10.83 8.80 0.27
N LEU A 26 -9.51 8.97 0.44
CA LEU A 26 -8.81 10.20 0.02
C LEU A 26 -8.89 10.43 -1.50
N GLN A 27 -8.90 9.36 -2.30
CA GLN A 27 -9.11 9.45 -3.75
C GLN A 27 -10.54 9.87 -4.10
N GLN A 28 -11.55 9.36 -3.40
CA GLN A 28 -12.97 9.72 -3.61
C GLN A 28 -13.23 11.20 -3.34
N ILE A 29 -12.61 11.76 -2.30
CA ILE A 29 -12.67 13.21 -2.01
C ILE A 29 -11.63 14.02 -2.81
N LYS A 30 -11.05 13.44 -3.87
CA LYS A 30 -10.13 14.08 -4.83
C LYS A 30 -8.92 14.77 -4.18
N ARG A 31 -8.36 14.19 -3.12
CA ARG A 31 -7.14 14.73 -2.51
C ARG A 31 -5.96 14.66 -3.49
N PRO A 32 -5.07 15.67 -3.50
CA PRO A 32 -3.90 15.66 -4.37
C PRO A 32 -2.95 14.53 -3.97
N ALA A 33 -2.23 13.98 -4.96
CA ALA A 33 -1.32 12.85 -4.78
C ALA A 33 -0.32 13.05 -3.63
N GLY A 34 0.25 14.24 -3.50
CA GLY A 34 1.21 14.56 -2.44
C GLY A 34 0.63 14.39 -1.05
N ALA A 35 -0.64 14.78 -0.83
CA ALA A 35 -1.31 14.61 0.45
C ALA A 35 -1.56 13.12 0.75
N ILE A 36 -2.00 12.34 -0.24
CA ILE A 36 -2.22 10.89 -0.10
C ILE A 36 -0.90 10.19 0.23
N LEU A 37 0.16 10.48 -0.51
CA LEU A 37 1.48 9.90 -0.28
C LEU A 37 2.05 10.28 1.09
N ASN A 38 1.79 11.51 1.56
CA ASN A 38 2.16 11.91 2.91
C ASN A 38 1.39 11.10 3.97
N THR A 39 0.08 10.91 3.79
CA THR A 39 -0.71 10.04 4.67
C THR A 39 -0.20 8.60 4.68
N MET A 40 0.16 8.06 3.52
CA MET A 40 0.77 6.73 3.42
C MET A 40 2.11 6.67 4.17
N LYS A 41 2.96 7.69 4.04
CA LYS A 41 4.23 7.77 4.79
C LYS A 41 4.01 7.80 6.30
N LEU A 42 3.04 8.59 6.78
CA LEU A 42 2.67 8.65 8.20
C LEU A 42 2.15 7.29 8.72
N ALA A 43 1.47 6.52 7.86
CA ALA A 43 1.07 5.15 8.17
C ALA A 43 2.23 4.14 8.13
N GLY A 44 3.46 4.56 7.78
CA GLY A 44 4.65 3.73 7.73
C GLY A 44 5.02 3.21 6.33
N ALA A 45 4.42 3.74 5.26
CA ALA A 45 4.83 3.40 3.90
C ALA A 45 6.17 4.07 3.55
N GLN A 46 7.07 3.29 2.95
CA GLN A 46 8.30 3.83 2.37
C GLN A 46 7.98 4.34 0.97
N VAL A 47 8.38 5.58 0.65
CA VAL A 47 8.23 6.17 -0.68
C VAL A 47 9.58 6.73 -1.11
N TRP A 48 10.08 6.30 -2.27
CA TRP A 48 11.37 6.72 -2.79
C TRP A 48 11.38 6.74 -4.32
N PHE A 49 12.44 7.27 -4.91
CA PHE A 49 12.68 7.27 -6.34
C PHE A 49 13.87 6.38 -6.66
N ALA A 50 13.71 5.46 -7.61
CA ALA A 50 14.77 4.56 -8.05
C ALA A 50 14.57 4.20 -9.53
N ASN A 51 15.66 4.12 -10.28
CA ASN A 51 15.67 3.66 -11.68
C ASN A 51 14.63 4.37 -12.57
N GLY A 52 14.47 5.69 -12.40
CA GLY A 52 13.52 6.48 -13.19
C GLY A 52 12.05 6.38 -12.76
N ALA A 53 11.74 5.64 -11.69
CA ALA A 53 10.37 5.44 -11.22
C ALA A 53 10.20 5.82 -9.75
N PHE A 54 9.03 6.35 -9.42
CA PHE A 54 8.60 6.43 -8.03
C PHE A 54 8.16 5.05 -7.55
N MET A 55 8.48 4.73 -6.31
CA MET A 55 8.14 3.48 -5.65
C MET A 55 7.46 3.78 -4.31
N VAL A 56 6.47 2.97 -3.97
CA VAL A 56 5.86 2.95 -2.63
C VAL A 56 5.75 1.51 -2.16
N ARG A 57 6.19 1.26 -0.91
CA ARG A 57 6.12 -0.05 -0.27
C ARG A 57 5.48 0.07 1.10
N PHE A 58 4.53 -0.80 1.37
CA PHE A 58 3.90 -0.92 2.69
C PHE A 58 3.54 -2.38 2.95
N ARG A 59 4.00 -2.93 4.08
CA ARG A 59 3.71 -4.32 4.52
C ARG A 59 3.82 -5.37 3.39
N GLY A 60 4.85 -5.24 2.56
CA GLY A 60 5.12 -6.16 1.44
C GLY A 60 4.19 -6.00 0.22
N VAL A 61 3.40 -4.92 0.14
CA VAL A 61 2.76 -4.46 -1.11
C VAL A 61 3.65 -3.40 -1.72
N VAL A 62 3.93 -3.51 -3.01
CA VAL A 62 4.74 -2.53 -3.76
C VAL A 62 3.93 -1.99 -4.93
N GLY A 63 3.96 -0.68 -5.11
CA GLY A 63 3.51 0.01 -6.31
C GLY A 63 4.65 0.84 -6.88
N SER A 64 4.72 0.93 -8.21
CA SER A 64 5.66 1.80 -8.91
C SER A 64 4.98 2.54 -10.06
N SER A 65 5.54 3.70 -10.42
CA SER A 65 5.07 4.53 -11.54
C SER A 65 6.14 5.52 -11.99
N THR A 66 6.31 5.67 -13.30
CA THR A 66 7.09 6.76 -13.92
C THR A 66 6.23 8.00 -14.20
N ALA A 67 4.90 7.85 -14.25
CA ALA A 67 3.93 8.89 -14.60
C ALA A 67 3.50 9.79 -13.41
N GLY A 68 4.28 9.81 -12.32
CA GLY A 68 4.03 10.67 -11.17
C GLY A 68 3.12 10.10 -10.07
N GLY A 69 2.70 10.98 -9.15
CA GLY A 69 2.17 10.62 -7.84
C GLY A 69 0.81 9.90 -7.84
N MET A 70 -0.18 10.36 -8.61
CA MET A 70 -1.48 9.65 -8.63
C MET A 70 -1.39 8.28 -9.28
N MET A 71 -0.56 8.13 -10.31
CA MET A 71 -0.33 6.83 -10.94
C MET A 71 0.43 5.89 -10.00
N LEU A 72 1.32 6.40 -9.15
CA LEU A 72 1.95 5.64 -8.08
C LEU A 72 0.92 5.13 -7.06
N VAL A 73 0.04 6.03 -6.58
CA VAL A 73 -1.05 5.67 -5.66
C VAL A 73 -1.94 4.59 -6.27
N ASN A 74 -2.39 4.76 -7.52
CA ASN A 74 -3.21 3.78 -8.23
C ASN A 74 -2.50 2.42 -8.40
N SER A 75 -1.20 2.45 -8.73
CA SER A 75 -0.37 1.26 -8.86
C SER A 75 -0.34 0.47 -7.55
N TRP A 76 -0.11 1.16 -6.42
CA TRP A 76 -0.12 0.54 -5.10
C TRP A 76 -1.51 0.04 -4.68
N THR A 77 -2.57 0.82 -4.91
CA THR A 77 -3.97 0.41 -4.63
C THR A 77 -4.32 -0.90 -5.33
N ARG A 78 -3.95 -1.06 -6.61
CA ARG A 78 -4.15 -2.32 -7.34
C ARG A 78 -3.36 -3.48 -6.74
N ALA A 79 -2.10 -3.25 -6.36
CA ALA A 79 -1.28 -4.27 -5.73
C ALA A 79 -1.82 -4.69 -4.36
N ALA A 80 -2.34 -3.74 -3.57
CA ALA A 80 -2.96 -3.99 -2.27
C ALA A 80 -4.24 -4.84 -2.41
N ARG A 81 -5.12 -4.50 -3.37
CA ARG A 81 -6.32 -5.28 -3.69
C ARG A 81 -6.00 -6.73 -4.05
N ARG A 82 -5.04 -6.94 -4.96
CA ARG A 82 -4.57 -8.29 -5.32
C ARG A 82 -4.05 -9.08 -4.11
N LYS A 83 -3.30 -8.43 -3.22
CA LYS A 83 -2.79 -9.08 -2.00
C LYS A 83 -3.91 -9.47 -1.03
N LEU A 84 -5.00 -8.71 -0.99
CA LEU A 84 -6.14 -8.97 -0.11
C LEU A 84 -7.12 -10.01 -0.67
N GLY A 85 -6.90 -10.50 -1.89
CA GLY A 85 -7.79 -11.47 -2.53
C GLY A 85 -8.89 -10.86 -3.39
N ASP A 86 -8.90 -9.53 -3.58
CA ASP A 86 -9.73 -8.89 -4.60
C ASP A 86 -9.06 -9.07 -5.98
N ALA A 87 -8.95 -10.32 -6.42
CA ALA A 87 -8.87 -10.65 -7.82
C ALA A 87 -10.29 -10.51 -8.39
N ALA A 88 -10.65 -9.28 -8.75
CA ALA A 88 -11.68 -9.09 -9.77
C ALA A 88 -11.05 -9.32 -11.14
#